data_AF-A0A532DPV2-F1
#
_entry.id   AF-A0A532DPV2-F1
#
_cell.length_a   1.000
_cell.length_b   1.000
_cell.length_c   1.000
_cell.angle_alpha   90.00
_cell.angle_beta   90.00
_cell.angle_gamma   90.00
#
_symmetry.space_group_name_H-M   'P 1'
#
loop_
_entity.id
_entity.type
_entity.pdbx_description
1 polymer ?
#
loop_
_entity_poly.entity_id
_entity_poly.type
_entity_poly.pdbx_seq_one_letter_code
_entity_poly.pdbx_strand_id
1 'polypeptide(L)'
;MSRSRESLFSQQCCGSHEIIFDLSRTRTPKEREVGMAETKGGKFEIRVTDIEDPLPDATFGSIGRYVEVAFPDQGDEPVVPQRLTLRFDERQANHIDPWTLTLFRVDLKSRTFTPVESSRVNVENRQVAAWVTQPGTYGLIGLPKHKAIIETLRLFDRFSPQLLEERERGEHGLHDRICGLILCTDPNPWGDDPIGPGNLCTKCLGLDISFDRLPERYLLEHHIKIPKVFQVVEETEEPAVAPSLLAWGWNNWGDLGDGSKVRRNTPVWVAPNLKAKKILGGGLGDWGLWTLALSTDGTVWSWGHNVAGQLGNGGLAASSIPVRVGSLANIVDIAAGTDHGLAVGSDGSVWRWGWPESFVSFTPDTLPVRIVGLSDIVAISAGHRFNLALRNDGRVFAWGDNSLGQLGDGSGVFRANPVQVPMLTAVRSIASGSASSFAIKSNGSVVAWGAGGTLGDGTTVNRLSPVPILGLNNIEQISGSYNGLARTTAGEVWFWGTSFYGESGDGTGGGVHLSPVQVPGLQMITGIAVGGSHNLAFQSNGTVWAWGSGIVGEIGIEPVYIQTTPITVPLPGGRRAALIGAGWRSSFAIIA
;
A
#
# COMPACT_ATOMS: atom_id res chain seq x y z
N MET A 1 -55.23 -50.49 -7.63
CA MET A 1 -53.83 -50.82 -8.01
C MET A 1 -53.31 -49.71 -8.93
N SER A 2 -52.17 -49.13 -8.56
CA SER A 2 -51.10 -48.49 -9.39
C SER A 2 -51.40 -47.52 -10.56
N ARG A 3 -50.86 -46.29 -10.43
CA ARG A 3 -49.91 -45.49 -11.29
C ARG A 3 -50.07 -45.53 -12.85
N SER A 4 -49.82 -44.50 -13.69
CA SER A 4 -48.78 -43.44 -13.76
C SER A 4 -48.94 -42.50 -14.99
N ARG A 5 -48.33 -41.29 -14.94
CA ARG A 5 -47.71 -40.42 -16.00
C ARG A 5 -48.61 -39.81 -17.11
N GLU A 6 -48.38 -38.64 -17.71
CA GLU A 6 -47.36 -37.56 -17.68
C GLU A 6 -47.97 -36.27 -18.31
N SER A 7 -47.32 -35.13 -18.09
CA SER A 7 -47.69 -33.74 -18.44
C SER A 7 -47.47 -33.32 -19.91
N LEU A 8 -48.21 -32.29 -20.38
CA LEU A 8 -47.73 -31.00 -20.94
C LEU A 8 -48.86 -30.30 -21.72
N PHE A 9 -49.24 -29.09 -21.31
CA PHE A 9 -50.16 -28.21 -22.04
C PHE A 9 -49.45 -26.90 -22.41
N SER A 10 -49.63 -26.47 -23.67
CA SER A 10 -49.15 -25.21 -24.23
C SER A 10 -50.21 -24.10 -24.18
N GLN A 11 -49.78 -22.89 -23.80
CA GLN A 11 -50.16 -21.54 -24.26
C GLN A 11 -51.64 -21.17 -24.55
N GLN A 12 -52.19 -20.15 -23.87
CA GLN A 12 -52.36 -18.79 -24.42
C GLN A 12 -52.99 -17.77 -23.45
N CYS A 13 -52.25 -16.68 -23.22
CA CYS A 13 -52.68 -15.28 -23.04
C CYS A 13 -53.77 -14.90 -22.01
N CYS A 14 -53.36 -14.56 -20.79
CA CYS A 14 -53.88 -13.37 -20.11
C CYS A 14 -52.91 -12.22 -20.41
N GLY A 15 -53.43 -11.09 -20.90
CA GLY A 15 -52.66 -9.97 -21.42
C GLY A 15 -51.51 -9.56 -20.49
N SER A 16 -50.27 -9.71 -20.96
CA SER A 16 -49.10 -9.21 -20.27
C SER A 16 -49.13 -7.69 -20.34
N HIS A 17 -49.62 -7.07 -19.28
CA HIS A 17 -49.57 -5.63 -19.13
C HIS A 17 -48.13 -5.29 -18.78
N GLU A 18 -47.41 -4.78 -19.78
CA GLU A 18 -46.00 -4.41 -19.69
C GLU A 18 -45.90 -2.91 -19.50
N ILE A 19 -45.21 -2.51 -18.42
CA ILE A 19 -45.00 -1.13 -18.05
C ILE A 19 -43.52 -0.82 -18.29
N ILE A 20 -43.23 0.06 -19.24
CA ILE A 20 -41.85 0.40 -19.63
C ILE A 20 -41.51 1.81 -19.14
N PHE A 21 -40.43 1.95 -18.38
CA PHE A 21 -39.91 3.25 -17.93
C PHE A 21 -38.48 3.48 -18.38
N ASP A 22 -38.16 4.74 -18.68
CA ASP A 22 -36.83 5.17 -19.12
C ASP A 22 -36.21 6.07 -18.06
N LEU A 23 -35.13 5.59 -17.44
CA LEU A 23 -34.44 6.29 -16.35
C LEU A 23 -33.46 7.38 -16.84
N SER A 24 -33.31 7.57 -18.16
CA SER A 24 -32.26 8.40 -18.79
C SER A 24 -32.58 9.90 -19.00
N ARG A 25 -33.83 10.33 -18.82
CA ARG A 25 -34.22 11.73 -19.15
C ARG A 25 -33.98 12.70 -17.99
N THR A 26 -33.16 13.71 -18.25
CA THR A 26 -32.95 14.92 -17.42
C THR A 26 -33.97 16.00 -17.78
N ARG A 27 -34.88 16.36 -16.88
CA ARG A 27 -35.52 17.69 -16.89
C ARG A 27 -35.63 18.22 -15.46
N THR A 28 -35.32 19.51 -15.33
CA THR A 28 -35.37 20.33 -14.12
C THR A 28 -36.78 20.40 -13.52
N PRO A 29 -36.90 20.70 -12.20
CA PRO A 29 -38.12 20.51 -11.44
C PRO A 29 -39.13 21.60 -11.77
N LYS A 30 -40.07 21.31 -12.67
CA LYS A 30 -41.33 22.03 -12.83
C LYS A 30 -42.23 21.24 -13.78
N GLU A 31 -42.90 20.23 -13.23
CA GLU A 31 -44.26 19.76 -13.56
C GLU A 31 -44.42 18.33 -13.02
N ARG A 32 -45.46 18.12 -12.19
CA ARG A 32 -45.95 16.78 -11.88
C ARG A 32 -46.51 16.20 -13.19
N GLU A 33 -45.71 15.48 -13.95
CA GLU A 33 -46.23 14.65 -15.03
C GLU A 33 -46.90 13.41 -14.41
N VAL A 34 -48.23 13.48 -14.28
CA VAL A 34 -49.07 12.30 -14.09
C VAL A 34 -49.21 11.63 -15.46
N GLY A 35 -48.32 10.70 -15.77
CA GLY A 35 -48.45 9.85 -16.96
C GLY A 35 -49.48 8.76 -16.71
N MET A 36 -50.72 8.95 -17.18
CA MET A 36 -51.73 7.89 -17.18
C MET A 36 -51.40 6.86 -18.27
N ALA A 37 -51.06 5.63 -17.88
CA ALA A 37 -51.09 4.49 -18.80
C ALA A 37 -52.49 3.87 -18.73
N GLU A 38 -53.35 4.16 -19.73
CA GLU A 38 -54.64 3.49 -19.86
C GLU A 38 -54.43 2.04 -20.29
N THR A 39 -54.85 1.11 -19.45
CA THR A 39 -55.13 -0.27 -19.86
C THR A 39 -56.52 -0.67 -19.37
N LYS A 40 -57.23 -1.45 -20.19
CA LYS A 40 -58.62 -1.87 -19.91
C LYS A 40 -58.67 -2.70 -18.63
N GLY A 41 -58.98 -2.06 -17.50
CA GLY A 41 -59.25 -2.77 -16.24
C GLY A 41 -58.93 -2.06 -14.93
N GLY A 42 -58.33 -0.86 -14.95
CA GLY A 42 -58.12 -0.11 -13.71
C GLY A 42 -57.12 1.03 -13.89
N LYS A 43 -57.40 2.18 -13.26
CA LYS A 43 -56.53 3.36 -13.32
C LYS A 43 -55.28 3.13 -12.47
N PHE A 44 -54.09 3.25 -13.07
CA PHE A 44 -52.82 3.30 -12.34
C PHE A 44 -52.43 4.77 -12.11
N GLU A 45 -51.95 5.09 -10.91
CA GLU A 45 -51.27 6.36 -10.61
C GLU A 45 -49.77 6.06 -10.44
N ILE A 46 -48.91 6.73 -11.20
CA ILE A 46 -47.46 6.54 -11.16
C ILE A 46 -46.85 7.88 -10.76
N ARG A 47 -45.96 7.87 -9.76
CA ARG A 47 -45.18 9.05 -9.35
C ARG A 47 -43.69 8.74 -9.45
N VAL A 48 -42.96 9.63 -10.10
CA VAL A 48 -41.50 9.67 -10.04
C VAL A 48 -41.14 10.68 -8.97
N THR A 49 -40.58 10.23 -7.86
CA THR A 49 -39.95 11.09 -6.87
C THR A 49 -38.45 11.07 -7.14
N ASP A 50 -37.92 12.17 -7.69
CA ASP A 50 -36.51 12.49 -7.48
C ASP A 50 -36.38 12.77 -5.97
N ILE A 51 -35.82 11.83 -5.21
CA ILE A 51 -35.46 12.08 -3.82
C ILE A 51 -34.23 12.99 -3.88
N GLU A 52 -34.39 14.25 -3.46
CA GLU A 52 -33.34 15.29 -3.57
C GLU A 52 -32.07 14.97 -2.77
N ASP A 53 -32.11 13.97 -1.89
CA ASP A 53 -30.94 13.37 -1.27
C ASP A 53 -30.85 11.89 -1.64
N PRO A 54 -29.72 11.39 -2.18
CA PRO A 54 -29.47 9.96 -2.13
C PRO A 54 -29.59 9.53 -0.66
N LEU A 55 -30.33 8.46 -0.37
CA LEU A 55 -30.28 7.86 0.96
C LEU A 55 -28.79 7.74 1.32
N PRO A 56 -28.32 8.27 2.48
CA PRO A 56 -26.91 8.45 2.78
C PRO A 56 -26.06 7.16 2.68
N ASP A 57 -26.74 6.01 2.64
CA ASP A 57 -26.15 4.68 2.72
C ASP A 57 -26.22 3.89 1.39
N ALA A 58 -26.74 4.49 0.30
CA ALA A 58 -26.81 3.83 -1.02
C ALA A 58 -25.53 4.04 -1.86
N THR A 59 -24.36 4.02 -1.20
CA THR A 59 -23.05 4.31 -1.78
C THR A 59 -22.50 3.19 -2.69
N PHE A 60 -23.22 2.08 -2.85
CA PHE A 60 -22.83 1.01 -3.76
C PHE A 60 -24.00 0.52 -4.64
N GLY A 61 -23.97 0.89 -5.92
CA GLY A 61 -24.62 0.11 -6.98
C GLY A 61 -26.10 0.39 -7.28
N SER A 62 -26.70 1.45 -6.74
CA SER A 62 -28.04 1.88 -7.15
C SER A 62 -27.98 2.68 -8.46
N ILE A 63 -28.86 2.38 -9.41
CA ILE A 63 -29.07 3.27 -10.58
C ILE A 63 -30.02 4.39 -10.14
N GLY A 64 -29.51 5.32 -9.32
CA GLY A 64 -29.94 6.71 -9.06
C GLY A 64 -31.42 7.13 -8.92
N ARG A 65 -32.43 6.30 -9.18
CA ARG A 65 -33.85 6.66 -9.22
C ARG A 65 -34.74 5.49 -8.83
N TYR A 66 -35.86 5.82 -8.19
CA TYR A 66 -36.89 4.86 -7.80
C TYR A 66 -38.21 5.14 -8.56
N VAL A 67 -38.98 4.09 -8.81
CA VAL A 67 -40.27 4.12 -9.51
C VAL A 67 -41.36 3.68 -8.54
N GLU A 68 -42.33 4.54 -8.27
CA GLU A 68 -43.50 4.17 -7.48
C GLU A 68 -44.56 3.52 -8.38
N VAL A 69 -44.96 2.29 -8.03
CA VAL A 69 -46.01 1.55 -8.72
C VAL A 69 -47.20 1.43 -7.78
N ALA A 70 -48.31 2.11 -8.08
CA ALA A 70 -49.56 1.96 -7.34
C ALA A 70 -50.54 1.07 -8.11
N PHE A 71 -51.13 0.08 -7.45
CA PHE A 71 -52.23 -0.71 -8.01
C PHE A 71 -53.57 -0.07 -7.59
N PRO A 72 -54.58 -0.01 -8.48
CA PRO A 72 -55.91 0.43 -8.09
C PRO A 72 -56.49 -0.48 -7.00
N ASP A 73 -57.28 0.09 -6.10
CA ASP A 73 -57.97 -0.61 -5.02
C ASP A 73 -59.01 -1.57 -5.62
N GLN A 74 -58.71 -2.87 -5.68
CA GLN A 74 -59.55 -3.90 -6.32
C GLN A 74 -60.24 -4.86 -5.34
N GLY A 75 -60.46 -4.45 -4.08
CA GLY A 75 -61.13 -5.31 -3.09
C GLY A 75 -60.43 -6.67 -2.89
N ASP A 76 -61.20 -7.72 -2.60
CA ASP A 76 -60.69 -9.09 -2.36
C ASP A 76 -60.25 -9.85 -3.64
N GLU A 77 -60.20 -9.20 -4.81
CA GLU A 77 -59.75 -9.87 -6.04
C GLU A 77 -58.21 -10.04 -6.08
N PRO A 78 -57.70 -11.19 -6.58
CA PRO A 78 -56.28 -11.44 -6.63
C PRO A 78 -55.55 -10.49 -7.58
N VAL A 79 -54.54 -9.78 -7.07
CA VAL A 79 -53.73 -8.83 -7.84
C VAL A 79 -53.04 -9.55 -9.01
N VAL A 80 -53.39 -9.16 -10.24
CA VAL A 80 -52.79 -9.71 -11.46
C VAL A 80 -51.33 -9.25 -11.57
N PRO A 81 -50.35 -10.17 -11.70
CA PRO A 81 -48.95 -9.80 -11.86
C PRO A 81 -48.71 -8.90 -13.08
N GLN A 82 -47.96 -7.82 -12.89
CA GLN A 82 -47.63 -6.83 -13.93
C GLN A 82 -46.16 -6.94 -14.30
N ARG A 83 -45.81 -6.81 -15.58
CA ARG A 83 -44.40 -6.84 -16.00
C ARG A 83 -43.85 -5.42 -16.00
N LEU A 84 -42.97 -5.10 -15.05
CA LEU A 84 -42.24 -3.85 -15.00
C LEU A 84 -40.91 -3.99 -15.75
N THR A 85 -40.69 -3.15 -16.77
CA THR A 85 -39.46 -3.08 -17.55
C THR A 85 -38.81 -1.71 -17.36
N LEU A 86 -37.64 -1.66 -16.71
CA LEU A 86 -36.87 -0.45 -16.49
C LEU A 86 -35.71 -0.39 -17.49
N ARG A 87 -35.59 0.72 -18.22
CA ARG A 87 -34.49 1.02 -19.14
C ARG A 87 -33.50 1.97 -18.50
N PHE A 88 -32.23 1.68 -18.68
CA PHE A 88 -31.13 2.48 -18.16
C PHE A 88 -30.17 2.87 -19.29
N ASP A 89 -29.46 3.98 -19.11
CA ASP A 89 -28.50 4.46 -20.12
C ASP A 89 -27.08 3.94 -19.89
N GLU A 90 -26.19 4.31 -20.82
CA GLU A 90 -24.79 3.91 -20.78
C GLU A 90 -24.03 4.54 -19.61
N ARG A 91 -24.37 5.76 -19.20
CA ARG A 91 -23.72 6.43 -18.05
C ARG A 91 -24.09 5.72 -16.75
N GLN A 92 -25.35 5.33 -16.60
CA GLN A 92 -25.85 4.52 -15.49
C GLN A 92 -25.21 3.12 -15.47
N ALA A 93 -24.95 2.54 -16.65
CA ALA A 93 -24.28 1.25 -16.80
C ALA A 93 -22.74 1.30 -16.67
N ASN A 94 -22.12 2.48 -16.62
CA ASN A 94 -20.66 2.60 -16.59
C ASN A 94 -20.06 2.17 -15.25
N HIS A 95 -20.81 2.31 -14.15
CA HIS A 95 -20.32 2.04 -12.80
C HIS A 95 -20.82 0.71 -12.20
N ILE A 96 -21.78 0.05 -12.86
CA ILE A 96 -22.47 -1.17 -12.39
C ILE A 96 -22.39 -2.26 -13.46
N ASP A 97 -22.15 -3.51 -13.08
CA ASP A 97 -22.17 -4.64 -14.00
C ASP A 97 -23.62 -4.93 -14.39
N PRO A 98 -24.02 -4.67 -15.65
CA PRO A 98 -25.42 -4.77 -16.05
C PRO A 98 -25.99 -6.16 -15.81
N TRP A 99 -25.18 -7.22 -15.93
CA TRP A 99 -25.60 -8.61 -15.72
C TRP A 99 -26.03 -8.91 -14.29
N THR A 100 -25.70 -8.05 -13.34
CA THR A 100 -26.00 -8.22 -11.92
C THR A 100 -27.19 -7.39 -11.45
N LEU A 101 -27.77 -6.58 -12.35
CA LEU A 101 -28.89 -5.72 -12.02
C LEU A 101 -30.11 -6.54 -11.61
N THR A 102 -30.65 -6.22 -10.45
CA THR A 102 -31.87 -6.81 -9.89
C THR A 102 -32.82 -5.69 -9.51
N LEU A 103 -34.11 -5.92 -9.75
CA LEU A 103 -35.15 -5.02 -9.27
C LEU A 103 -35.42 -5.31 -7.80
N PHE A 104 -35.47 -4.28 -6.97
CA PHE A 104 -35.85 -4.36 -5.57
C PHE A 104 -37.10 -3.53 -5.31
N ARG A 105 -37.99 -4.04 -4.48
CA ARG A 105 -38.96 -3.24 -3.76
C ARG A 105 -38.27 -2.59 -2.57
N VAL A 106 -38.51 -1.30 -2.37
CA VAL A 106 -37.84 -0.48 -1.37
C VAL A 106 -38.89 0.12 -0.45
N ASP A 107 -38.74 -0.12 0.84
CA ASP A 107 -39.46 0.63 1.85
C ASP A 107 -38.56 1.78 2.32
N LEU A 108 -38.90 3.00 1.89
CA LEU A 108 -38.14 4.20 2.19
C LEU A 108 -38.17 4.59 3.69
N LYS A 109 -39.15 4.11 4.47
CA LYS A 109 -39.25 4.39 5.91
C LYS A 109 -38.40 3.44 6.73
N SER A 110 -38.52 2.13 6.47
CA SER A 110 -37.73 1.11 7.18
C SER A 110 -36.34 0.89 6.57
N ARG A 111 -36.07 1.52 5.41
CA ARG A 111 -34.84 1.33 4.61
C ARG A 111 -34.60 -0.13 4.25
N THR A 112 -35.66 -0.92 4.11
CA THR A 112 -35.57 -2.33 3.72
C THR A 112 -35.67 -2.50 2.22
N PHE A 113 -34.89 -3.42 1.68
CA PHE A 113 -34.84 -3.75 0.26
C PHE A 113 -35.22 -5.21 0.08
N THR A 114 -36.29 -5.48 -0.67
CA THR A 114 -36.76 -6.84 -0.97
C THR A 114 -36.58 -7.10 -2.47
N PRO A 115 -35.82 -8.11 -2.89
CA PRO A 115 -35.59 -8.39 -4.31
C PRO A 115 -36.88 -8.84 -4.96
N VAL A 116 -37.01 -8.55 -6.25
CA VAL A 116 -38.06 -9.11 -7.08
C VAL A 116 -37.43 -10.28 -7.83
N GLU A 117 -37.68 -11.51 -7.36
CA GLU A 117 -37.04 -12.74 -7.86
C GLU A 117 -37.24 -12.99 -9.38
N SER A 118 -38.33 -12.45 -9.93
CA SER A 118 -38.67 -12.53 -11.35
C SER A 118 -37.83 -11.59 -12.23
N SER A 119 -36.90 -10.83 -11.65
CA SER A 119 -35.99 -9.93 -12.37
C SER A 119 -35.18 -10.66 -13.45
N ARG A 120 -35.13 -10.07 -14.64
CA ARG A 120 -34.35 -10.55 -15.80
C ARG A 120 -33.69 -9.37 -16.49
N VAL A 121 -32.38 -9.46 -16.67
CA VAL A 121 -31.58 -8.45 -17.36
C VAL A 121 -31.48 -8.77 -18.85
N ASN A 122 -31.66 -7.76 -19.69
CA ASN A 122 -31.27 -7.77 -21.10
C ASN A 122 -30.24 -6.64 -21.32
N VAL A 123 -28.97 -7.01 -21.35
CA VAL A 123 -27.85 -6.05 -21.43
C VAL A 123 -27.77 -5.38 -22.80
N GLU A 124 -28.00 -6.12 -23.88
CA GLU A 124 -27.98 -5.58 -25.25
C GLU A 124 -29.00 -4.46 -25.44
N ASN A 125 -30.19 -4.61 -24.85
CA ASN A 125 -31.25 -3.61 -24.90
C ASN A 125 -31.22 -2.61 -23.73
N ARG A 126 -30.29 -2.78 -22.77
CA ARG A 126 -30.18 -2.04 -21.50
C ARG A 126 -31.49 -1.97 -20.71
N GLN A 127 -32.08 -3.14 -20.44
CA GLN A 127 -33.36 -3.25 -19.75
C GLN A 127 -33.30 -4.29 -18.63
N VAL A 128 -34.06 -4.05 -17.56
CA VAL A 128 -34.37 -5.05 -16.54
C VAL A 128 -35.87 -5.20 -16.47
N ALA A 129 -36.37 -6.41 -16.64
CA ALA A 129 -37.80 -6.71 -16.57
C ALA A 129 -38.11 -7.67 -15.42
N ALA A 130 -39.17 -7.41 -14.66
CA ALA A 130 -39.62 -8.28 -13.58
C ALA A 130 -41.15 -8.29 -13.50
N TRP A 131 -41.71 -9.36 -12.99
CA TRP A 131 -43.12 -9.44 -12.61
C TRP A 131 -43.31 -8.95 -11.17
N VAL A 132 -44.11 -7.91 -10.99
CA VAL A 132 -44.46 -7.32 -9.68
C VAL A 132 -45.93 -7.56 -9.37
N THR A 133 -46.23 -7.84 -8.09
CA THR A 133 -47.57 -8.22 -7.62
C THR A 133 -48.09 -7.34 -6.48
N GLN A 134 -47.31 -6.35 -6.02
CA GLN A 134 -47.67 -5.50 -4.89
C GLN A 134 -47.36 -4.03 -5.17
N PRO A 135 -48.19 -3.09 -4.69
CA PRO A 135 -47.87 -1.67 -4.79
C PRO A 135 -46.64 -1.32 -3.96
N GLY A 136 -45.86 -0.35 -4.43
CA GLY A 136 -44.72 0.15 -3.68
C GLY A 136 -43.67 0.82 -4.56
N THR A 137 -42.59 1.24 -3.91
CA THR A 137 -41.44 1.85 -4.56
C THR A 137 -40.48 0.76 -5.03
N TYR A 138 -40.01 0.85 -6.27
CA TYR A 138 -39.10 -0.10 -6.87
C TYR A 138 -37.86 0.59 -7.41
N GLY A 139 -36.69 -0.04 -7.29
CA GLY A 139 -35.42 0.50 -7.79
C GLY A 139 -34.53 -0.59 -8.36
N LEU A 140 -33.57 -0.19 -9.20
CA LEU A 140 -32.53 -1.09 -9.69
C LEU A 140 -31.29 -0.99 -8.81
N ILE A 141 -30.85 -2.15 -8.35
CA ILE A 141 -29.59 -2.30 -7.62
C ILE A 141 -28.79 -3.38 -8.33
N GLY A 142 -27.54 -3.08 -8.64
CA GLY A 142 -26.60 -4.02 -9.22
C GLY A 142 -25.24 -3.89 -8.59
N LEU A 143 -24.39 -4.87 -8.83
CA LEU A 143 -23.05 -4.87 -8.29
C LEU A 143 -22.16 -3.90 -9.08
N PRO A 144 -21.35 -3.07 -8.42
CA PRO A 144 -20.38 -2.22 -9.10
C PRO A 144 -19.41 -3.04 -9.96
N LYS A 145 -18.97 -2.52 -11.11
CA LYS A 145 -17.92 -3.14 -11.97
C LYS A 145 -16.53 -3.17 -11.31
N HIS A 146 -16.42 -2.78 -10.05
CA HIS A 146 -15.16 -2.55 -9.39
C HIS A 146 -14.48 -3.90 -9.09
N LYS A 147 -13.23 -4.04 -9.57
CA LYS A 147 -12.45 -5.28 -9.61
C LYS A 147 -12.40 -6.10 -8.30
N ALA A 148 -12.36 -5.48 -7.13
CA ALA A 148 -12.38 -6.18 -5.86
C ALA A 148 -13.75 -6.44 -5.22
N ILE A 149 -14.85 -5.88 -5.71
CA ILE A 149 -16.18 -6.42 -5.38
C ILE A 149 -16.33 -7.74 -6.15
N ILE A 150 -15.86 -7.77 -7.40
CA ILE A 150 -15.75 -8.99 -8.19
C ILE A 150 -14.78 -10.01 -7.53
N GLU A 151 -13.63 -9.58 -6.99
CA GLU A 151 -12.75 -10.51 -6.23
C GLU A 151 -13.34 -10.95 -4.89
N THR A 152 -14.00 -10.08 -4.12
CA THR A 152 -14.69 -10.45 -2.88
C THR A 152 -15.81 -11.45 -3.14
N LEU A 153 -16.58 -11.28 -4.23
CA LEU A 153 -17.60 -12.25 -4.64
C LEU A 153 -17.00 -13.56 -5.16
N ARG A 154 -15.85 -13.51 -5.84
CA ARG A 154 -15.09 -14.72 -6.24
C ARG A 154 -14.52 -15.47 -5.04
N LEU A 155 -14.13 -14.76 -3.99
CA LEU A 155 -13.71 -15.34 -2.72
C LEU A 155 -14.93 -15.94 -2.00
N PHE A 156 -16.07 -15.23 -1.97
CA PHE A 156 -17.33 -15.73 -1.46
C PHE A 156 -17.78 -17.01 -2.18
N ASP A 157 -17.76 -17.06 -3.51
CA ASP A 157 -18.09 -18.26 -4.31
C ASP A 157 -17.07 -19.39 -4.15
N ARG A 158 -15.79 -19.06 -3.87
CA ARG A 158 -14.73 -20.05 -3.65
C ARG A 158 -14.80 -20.70 -2.26
N PHE A 159 -15.30 -19.98 -1.25
CA PHE A 159 -15.31 -20.42 0.15
C PHE A 159 -16.71 -20.72 0.72
N SER A 160 -17.79 -20.32 0.04
CA SER A 160 -19.18 -20.68 0.40
C SER A 160 -19.47 -22.18 0.52
N PRO A 161 -18.80 -23.11 -0.22
CA PRO A 161 -18.98 -24.55 0.01
C PRO A 161 -18.45 -25.02 1.38
N GLN A 162 -17.62 -24.22 2.04
CA GLN A 162 -16.90 -24.57 3.28
C GLN A 162 -17.50 -23.92 4.53
N LEU A 163 -18.41 -22.95 4.36
CA LEU A 163 -18.97 -22.13 5.45
C LEU A 163 -20.46 -22.38 5.71
N LEU A 164 -21.17 -23.07 4.80
CA LEU A 164 -22.63 -23.26 4.87
C LEU A 164 -23.00 -24.72 4.59
N GLU A 165 -23.95 -25.27 5.36
CA GLU A 165 -24.47 -26.62 5.14
C GLU A 165 -25.19 -26.71 3.78
N GLU A 166 -25.31 -27.93 3.22
CA GLU A 166 -25.88 -28.16 1.88
C GLU A 166 -27.28 -27.55 1.67
N ARG A 167 -28.04 -27.37 2.76
CA ARG A 167 -29.38 -26.78 2.74
C ARG A 167 -29.36 -25.25 2.58
N GLU A 168 -28.37 -24.58 3.16
CA GLU A 168 -28.17 -23.11 3.08
C GLU A 168 -27.57 -22.71 1.72
N ARG A 169 -26.82 -23.63 1.09
CA ARG A 169 -26.25 -23.45 -0.26
C ARG A 169 -27.28 -23.25 -1.38
N GLY A 170 -28.51 -23.72 -1.18
CA GLY A 170 -29.59 -23.60 -2.16
C GLY A 170 -30.39 -22.30 -2.07
N GLU A 171 -30.39 -21.63 -0.91
CA GLU A 171 -31.19 -20.43 -0.66
C GLU A 171 -30.39 -19.14 -0.87
N HIS A 172 -29.05 -19.18 -0.75
CA HIS A 172 -28.20 -17.99 -0.87
C HIS A 172 -27.78 -17.65 -2.31
N GLY A 173 -28.72 -17.07 -3.07
CA GLY A 173 -28.50 -16.51 -4.40
C GLY A 173 -27.83 -15.13 -4.41
N LEU A 174 -27.72 -14.50 -5.60
CA LEU A 174 -27.22 -13.13 -5.80
C LEU A 174 -27.85 -12.09 -4.85
N HIS A 175 -29.08 -12.38 -4.40
CA HIS A 175 -29.84 -11.62 -3.41
C HIS A 175 -29.08 -11.44 -2.08
N ASP A 176 -28.65 -12.52 -1.43
CA ASP A 176 -27.98 -12.43 -0.11
C ASP A 176 -26.60 -11.81 -0.19
N ARG A 177 -25.97 -11.88 -1.37
CA ARG A 177 -24.70 -11.20 -1.66
C ARG A 177 -24.88 -9.69 -1.68
N ILE A 178 -25.97 -9.21 -2.27
CA ILE A 178 -26.30 -7.78 -2.35
C ILE A 178 -26.77 -7.29 -0.98
N CYS A 179 -27.65 -8.03 -0.29
CA CYS A 179 -28.15 -7.65 1.03
C CYS A 179 -27.07 -7.68 2.12
N GLY A 180 -26.16 -8.65 2.08
CA GLY A 180 -25.00 -8.70 2.98
C GLY A 180 -24.14 -7.45 2.86
N LEU A 181 -23.81 -7.02 1.64
CA LEU A 181 -23.02 -5.81 1.38
C LEU A 181 -23.73 -4.51 1.80
N ILE A 182 -25.06 -4.43 1.66
CA ILE A 182 -25.86 -3.25 2.04
C ILE A 182 -25.98 -3.12 3.57
N LEU A 183 -26.11 -4.23 4.30
CA LEU A 183 -26.25 -4.22 5.77
C LEU A 183 -24.93 -3.93 6.52
N CYS A 184 -23.79 -3.97 5.81
CA CYS A 184 -22.46 -3.72 6.37
C CYS A 184 -22.16 -2.24 6.63
N THR A 185 -22.97 -1.31 6.11
CA THR A 185 -22.59 0.11 5.99
C THR A 185 -23.45 1.09 6.78
N ASP A 186 -24.34 0.65 7.69
CA ASP A 186 -25.11 1.59 8.53
C ASP A 186 -24.29 2.05 9.75
N PRO A 187 -23.90 3.33 9.85
CA PRO A 187 -23.11 3.85 10.95
C PRO A 187 -24.07 4.47 11.98
N ASN A 188 -24.86 3.67 12.69
CA ASN A 188 -25.62 4.17 13.84
C ASN A 188 -25.08 3.58 15.16
N PRO A 189 -24.27 4.33 15.93
CA PRO A 189 -23.65 3.81 17.16
C PRO A 189 -24.59 3.78 18.38
N TRP A 190 -25.87 4.13 18.26
CA TRP A 190 -26.75 4.39 19.42
C TRP A 190 -28.22 3.96 19.23
N GLY A 191 -28.48 2.65 19.11
CA GLY A 191 -29.85 2.11 19.11
C GLY A 191 -30.01 0.93 20.07
N ASP A 192 -30.77 1.13 21.15
CA ASP A 192 -31.09 0.15 22.20
C ASP A 192 -32.15 -0.90 21.74
N ASP A 193 -31.86 -1.71 20.72
CA ASP A 193 -32.72 -2.86 20.34
C ASP A 193 -31.91 -4.17 20.33
N PRO A 194 -32.34 -5.26 21.01
CA PRO A 194 -31.48 -6.42 21.26
C PRO A 194 -31.28 -7.36 20.06
N ILE A 195 -31.83 -7.02 18.88
CA ILE A 195 -31.64 -7.76 17.62
C ILE A 195 -31.36 -6.77 16.49
N GLY A 196 -30.28 -6.00 16.62
CA GLY A 196 -29.77 -5.14 15.55
C GLY A 196 -28.93 -5.89 14.50
N PRO A 197 -28.83 -5.36 13.26
CA PRO A 197 -28.21 -6.01 12.09
C PRO A 197 -26.71 -6.34 12.27
N GLY A 198 -26.02 -5.70 13.20
CA GLY A 198 -24.66 -6.07 13.59
C GLY A 198 -24.55 -7.54 14.05
N ASN A 199 -25.61 -8.09 14.63
CA ASN A 199 -25.63 -9.47 15.16
C ASN A 199 -25.81 -10.52 14.05
N LEU A 200 -26.36 -10.15 12.88
CA LEU A 200 -26.49 -11.05 11.73
C LEU A 200 -25.13 -11.24 11.03
N CYS A 201 -24.32 -10.18 10.92
CA CYS A 201 -22.97 -10.25 10.35
C CYS A 201 -22.03 -11.12 11.20
N THR A 202 -22.13 -11.05 12.53
CA THR A 202 -21.34 -11.87 13.44
C THR A 202 -21.75 -13.34 13.42
N LYS A 203 -23.05 -13.64 13.26
CA LYS A 203 -23.56 -15.02 13.25
C LYS A 203 -23.44 -15.74 11.91
N CYS A 204 -23.70 -15.07 10.79
CA CYS A 204 -23.74 -15.73 9.47
C CYS A 204 -22.36 -15.77 8.78
N LEU A 205 -21.50 -14.78 9.03
CA LEU A 205 -20.20 -14.67 8.34
C LEU A 205 -19.01 -14.71 9.31
N GLY A 206 -19.26 -14.65 10.62
CA GLY A 206 -18.21 -14.44 11.61
C GLY A 206 -17.54 -13.07 11.49
N LEU A 207 -17.98 -12.17 10.62
CA LEU A 207 -17.26 -10.92 10.29
C LEU A 207 -17.71 -9.79 11.21
N ASP A 208 -16.75 -9.25 11.97
CA ASP A 208 -16.91 -7.96 12.63
C ASP A 208 -16.34 -6.85 11.73
N ILE A 209 -17.23 -6.33 10.90
CA ILE A 209 -16.99 -5.27 9.92
C ILE A 209 -17.11 -3.87 10.51
N SER A 210 -17.41 -3.74 11.81
CA SER A 210 -17.43 -2.43 12.48
C SER A 210 -16.04 -1.79 12.60
N PHE A 211 -14.98 -2.55 12.29
CA PHE A 211 -13.59 -2.09 12.27
C PHE A 211 -12.76 -2.78 11.17
N ASP A 212 -13.14 -2.69 9.89
CA ASP A 212 -12.26 -3.02 8.74
C ASP A 212 -11.41 -4.32 8.87
N ARG A 213 -11.90 -5.34 9.60
CA ARG A 213 -11.16 -6.57 9.87
C ARG A 213 -12.07 -7.77 9.76
N LEU A 214 -11.79 -8.64 8.79
CA LEU A 214 -12.16 -10.05 8.93
C LEU A 214 -11.47 -10.62 10.19
N PRO A 215 -12.10 -11.53 10.95
CA PRO A 215 -11.49 -12.06 12.16
C PRO A 215 -10.24 -12.87 11.83
N GLU A 216 -9.12 -12.46 12.41
CA GLU A 216 -7.79 -13.05 12.25
C GLU A 216 -7.73 -14.55 12.59
N ARG A 217 -8.72 -15.09 13.32
CA ARG A 217 -8.73 -16.47 13.80
C ARG A 217 -8.82 -17.51 12.67
N TYR A 218 -9.57 -17.23 11.60
CA TYR A 218 -9.75 -18.18 10.48
C TYR A 218 -8.59 -18.13 9.46
N LEU A 219 -7.98 -16.95 9.28
CA LEU A 219 -6.84 -16.75 8.38
C LEU A 219 -5.52 -17.35 8.95
N LEU A 220 -5.41 -17.41 10.28
CA LEU A 220 -4.29 -18.03 10.98
C LEU A 220 -4.30 -19.57 10.93
N GLU A 221 -5.47 -20.20 10.94
CA GLU A 221 -5.59 -21.67 10.96
C GLU A 221 -5.39 -22.34 9.59
N HIS A 222 -5.52 -21.62 8.47
CA HIS A 222 -5.49 -22.23 7.12
C HIS A 222 -4.48 -21.66 6.10
N HIS A 223 -3.63 -20.68 6.48
CA HIS A 223 -2.49 -20.20 5.67
C HIS A 223 -2.79 -19.81 4.20
N ILE A 224 -3.96 -19.22 3.91
CA ILE A 224 -4.30 -18.76 2.54
C ILE A 224 -3.91 -17.28 2.37
N LYS A 225 -3.08 -16.98 1.36
CA LYS A 225 -2.75 -15.60 0.92
C LYS A 225 -3.77 -15.11 -0.13
N ILE A 226 -4.27 -13.88 0.03
CA ILE A 226 -5.08 -13.17 -0.98
C ILE A 226 -4.37 -11.84 -1.36
N PRO A 227 -4.28 -11.47 -2.65
CA PRO A 227 -3.68 -10.21 -3.10
C PRO A 227 -4.62 -9.01 -2.91
N LYS A 228 -4.08 -7.83 -2.59
CA LYS A 228 -4.83 -6.56 -2.50
C LYS A 228 -5.32 -6.10 -3.88
N VAL A 229 -6.61 -5.86 -4.04
CA VAL A 229 -7.17 -5.10 -5.18
C VAL A 229 -8.09 -4.00 -4.63
N PHE A 230 -7.78 -2.73 -4.92
CA PHE A 230 -8.72 -1.66 -5.26
C PHE A 230 -8.03 -0.30 -5.37
N GLN A 231 -8.19 0.36 -6.53
CA GLN A 231 -8.66 1.75 -6.66
C GLN A 231 -9.16 1.99 -8.10
N VAL A 232 -10.28 2.71 -8.24
CA VAL A 232 -10.89 3.19 -9.49
C VAL A 232 -10.35 4.58 -9.83
N VAL A 233 -10.25 4.84 -11.13
CA VAL A 233 -9.76 6.04 -11.80
C VAL A 233 -10.98 6.89 -12.21
N GLU A 234 -11.03 8.17 -11.81
CA GLU A 234 -11.73 9.21 -12.58
C GLU A 234 -10.73 9.74 -13.63
N GLU A 235 -11.14 9.76 -14.89
CA GLU A 235 -10.38 10.36 -15.99
C GLU A 235 -11.21 11.49 -16.60
N THR A 236 -10.72 12.74 -16.53
CA THR A 236 -10.63 13.64 -17.69
C THR A 236 -9.58 14.71 -17.44
N GLU A 237 -8.34 14.25 -17.43
CA GLU A 237 -7.05 14.85 -17.77
C GLU A 237 -6.12 13.65 -17.56
N GLU A 238 -5.17 13.34 -18.45
CA GLU A 238 -4.17 12.30 -18.12
C GLU A 238 -3.62 12.65 -16.73
N PRO A 239 -3.95 11.90 -15.65
CA PRO A 239 -3.75 12.45 -14.33
C PRO A 239 -2.24 12.47 -14.13
N ALA A 240 -1.70 13.66 -13.86
CA ALA A 240 -0.33 13.85 -13.42
C ALA A 240 -0.03 12.69 -12.47
N VAL A 241 0.91 11.80 -12.87
CA VAL A 241 1.20 10.56 -12.16
C VAL A 241 1.18 10.89 -10.67
N ALA A 242 0.25 10.31 -9.90
CA ALA A 242 0.04 10.74 -8.53
C ALA A 242 1.40 10.71 -7.82
N PRO A 243 1.82 11.82 -7.19
CA PRO A 243 3.16 11.89 -6.65
C PRO A 243 3.32 10.82 -5.57
N SER A 244 4.36 10.01 -5.72
CA SER A 244 4.57 8.80 -4.92
C SER A 244 5.77 8.91 -3.99
N LEU A 245 6.56 9.98 -4.12
CA LEU A 245 7.77 10.17 -3.35
C LEU A 245 7.77 11.52 -2.63
N LEU A 246 7.87 11.45 -1.31
CA LEU A 246 8.03 12.58 -0.42
C LEU A 246 9.46 12.67 0.09
N ALA A 247 9.93 13.89 0.31
CA ALA A 247 11.21 14.19 0.93
C ALA A 247 11.05 15.32 1.95
N TRP A 248 11.82 15.31 3.02
CA TRP A 248 11.93 16.43 3.97
C TRP A 248 13.29 16.42 4.67
N GLY A 249 13.60 17.51 5.36
CA GLY A 249 14.87 17.77 6.03
C GLY A 249 15.71 18.83 5.32
N TRP A 250 17.02 18.68 5.42
CA TRP A 250 18.01 19.56 4.81
C TRP A 250 17.95 19.53 3.28
N ASN A 251 18.25 20.64 2.61
CA ASN A 251 18.14 20.73 1.15
C ASN A 251 19.15 21.70 0.49
N ASN A 252 20.29 22.02 1.12
CA ASN A 252 21.19 23.04 0.55
C ASN A 252 21.79 22.64 -0.80
N TRP A 253 21.77 21.34 -1.13
CA TRP A 253 22.29 20.81 -2.39
C TRP A 253 21.19 20.49 -3.39
N GLY A 254 19.91 20.68 -3.03
CA GLY A 254 18.78 20.20 -3.81
C GLY A 254 18.54 18.70 -3.63
N ASP A 255 19.09 18.11 -2.56
CA ASP A 255 19.03 16.69 -2.22
C ASP A 255 17.64 16.18 -1.82
N LEU A 256 16.66 17.07 -1.62
CA LEU A 256 15.25 16.69 -1.54
C LEU A 256 14.59 16.49 -2.91
N GLY A 257 15.17 17.00 -4.00
CA GLY A 257 14.66 16.76 -5.35
C GLY A 257 13.36 17.48 -5.66
N ASP A 258 12.98 18.51 -4.90
CA ASP A 258 11.74 19.28 -5.07
C ASP A 258 11.89 20.48 -6.03
N GLY A 259 13.01 20.54 -6.77
CA GLY A 259 13.38 21.65 -7.63
C GLY A 259 13.98 22.86 -6.89
N SER A 260 13.97 22.86 -5.55
CA SER A 260 14.48 23.94 -4.72
C SER A 260 15.80 23.58 -4.04
N LYS A 261 16.41 24.55 -3.37
CA LYS A 261 17.47 24.34 -2.37
C LYS A 261 17.03 24.80 -0.98
N VAL A 262 15.73 24.73 -0.73
CA VAL A 262 15.10 25.21 0.49
C VAL A 262 14.80 24.03 1.38
N ARG A 263 15.30 24.10 2.62
CA ARG A 263 15.02 23.13 3.67
C ARG A 263 13.52 22.96 3.88
N ARG A 264 13.07 21.73 4.15
CA ARG A 264 11.66 21.40 4.38
C ARG A 264 11.50 20.76 5.75
N ASN A 265 10.75 21.40 6.64
CA ASN A 265 10.48 20.82 7.97
C ASN A 265 9.32 19.83 7.96
N THR A 266 8.59 19.74 6.85
CA THR A 266 7.47 18.85 6.64
C THR A 266 7.60 18.16 5.28
N PRO A 267 6.99 16.97 5.08
CA PRO A 267 7.07 16.26 3.81
C PRO A 267 6.63 17.10 2.60
N VAL A 268 7.50 17.19 1.59
CA VAL A 268 7.21 17.79 0.27
C VAL A 268 7.36 16.76 -0.84
N TRP A 269 6.67 16.96 -1.95
CA TRP A 269 6.80 16.10 -3.13
C TRP A 269 8.13 16.31 -3.85
N VAL A 270 8.74 15.20 -4.29
CA VAL A 270 9.86 15.19 -5.23
C VAL A 270 9.34 15.50 -6.65
N ALA A 271 10.07 16.31 -7.41
CA ALA A 271 9.68 16.81 -8.72
C ALA A 271 10.82 16.65 -9.77
N PRO A 272 10.57 16.04 -10.95
CA PRO A 272 9.30 15.44 -11.36
C PRO A 272 8.98 14.19 -10.54
N ASN A 273 7.69 13.82 -10.53
CA ASN A 273 7.28 12.63 -9.80
C ASN A 273 7.97 11.37 -10.33
N LEU A 274 8.51 10.57 -9.42
CA LEU A 274 9.17 9.31 -9.69
C LEU A 274 8.46 8.18 -8.94
N LYS A 275 8.08 7.10 -9.65
CA LYS A 275 7.57 5.86 -9.04
C LYS A 275 8.73 5.02 -8.49
N ALA A 276 9.22 5.36 -7.31
CA ALA A 276 10.32 4.66 -6.66
C ALA A 276 9.85 3.40 -5.91
N LYS A 277 10.74 2.40 -5.82
CA LYS A 277 10.61 1.22 -4.94
C LYS A 277 11.75 1.12 -3.90
N LYS A 278 12.77 1.98 -4.00
CA LYS A 278 13.82 2.17 -2.98
C LYS A 278 14.37 3.59 -3.11
N ILE A 279 14.66 4.23 -1.98
CA ILE A 279 15.30 5.55 -1.93
C ILE A 279 16.21 5.63 -0.70
N LEU A 280 17.34 6.30 -0.86
CA LEU A 280 18.32 6.52 0.18
C LEU A 280 19.21 7.72 -0.18
N GLY A 281 19.78 8.38 0.84
CA GLY A 281 20.73 9.46 0.65
C GLY A 281 22.18 9.03 0.86
N GLY A 282 23.09 9.67 0.16
CA GLY A 282 24.53 9.60 0.41
C GLY A 282 25.08 10.92 0.95
N GLY A 283 26.39 10.96 1.19
CA GLY A 283 27.10 12.12 1.73
C GLY A 283 27.43 12.00 3.22
N LEU A 284 28.12 13.02 3.74
CA LEU A 284 28.57 13.06 5.13
C LEU A 284 28.46 14.49 5.69
N GLY A 285 27.73 14.65 6.78
CA GLY A 285 27.57 15.97 7.41
C GLY A 285 26.73 16.90 6.54
N ASP A 286 27.17 18.16 6.43
CA ASP A 286 26.55 19.15 5.56
C ASP A 286 27.18 19.21 4.16
N TRP A 287 28.23 18.42 3.95
CA TRP A 287 29.03 18.46 2.75
C TRP A 287 28.59 17.37 1.78
N GLY A 288 28.09 17.82 0.63
CA GLY A 288 27.88 16.97 -0.52
C GLY A 288 26.76 15.94 -0.39
N LEU A 289 25.66 16.30 0.27
CA LEU A 289 24.46 15.46 0.35
C LEU A 289 23.81 15.28 -1.03
N TRP A 290 23.39 14.06 -1.30
CA TRP A 290 22.77 13.64 -2.55
C TRP A 290 21.84 12.46 -2.29
N THR A 291 20.97 12.17 -3.25
CA THR A 291 19.92 11.17 -3.13
C THR A 291 19.93 10.25 -4.32
N LEU A 292 19.65 8.97 -4.07
CA LEU A 292 19.58 7.91 -5.07
C LEU A 292 18.26 7.16 -4.91
N ALA A 293 17.55 6.98 -6.02
CA ALA A 293 16.28 6.28 -6.07
C ALA A 293 16.26 5.22 -7.17
N LEU A 294 15.70 4.06 -6.84
CA LEU A 294 15.42 2.98 -7.76
C LEU A 294 13.95 3.02 -8.12
N SER A 295 13.67 3.21 -9.40
CA SER A 295 12.33 3.20 -9.95
C SER A 295 11.76 1.79 -10.04
N THR A 296 10.42 1.71 -10.04
CA THR A 296 9.66 0.46 -10.23
C THR A 296 9.94 -0.22 -11.56
N ASP A 297 10.28 0.55 -12.60
CA ASP A 297 10.69 0.05 -13.93
C ASP A 297 12.15 -0.43 -14.01
N GLY A 298 12.90 -0.39 -12.89
CA GLY A 298 14.29 -0.82 -12.84
C GLY A 298 15.30 0.21 -13.35
N THR A 299 14.89 1.47 -13.56
CA THR A 299 15.79 2.60 -13.83
C THR A 299 16.26 3.26 -12.53
N VAL A 300 17.42 3.93 -12.59
CA VAL A 300 18.05 4.58 -11.42
C VAL A 300 18.11 6.08 -11.65
N TRP A 301 17.76 6.83 -10.61
CA TRP A 301 17.68 8.30 -10.61
C TRP A 301 18.44 8.86 -9.42
N SER A 302 19.10 10.00 -9.61
CA SER A 302 19.84 10.68 -8.55
C SER A 302 19.68 12.19 -8.61
N TRP A 303 19.91 12.88 -7.51
CA TRP A 303 19.90 14.34 -7.43
C TRP A 303 20.67 14.82 -6.19
N GLY A 304 20.87 16.12 -6.07
CA GLY A 304 21.69 16.77 -5.05
C GLY A 304 23.08 17.14 -5.56
N HIS A 305 24.07 17.06 -4.68
CA HIS A 305 25.46 17.40 -4.95
C HIS A 305 26.13 16.45 -5.97
N ASN A 306 27.06 16.96 -6.80
CA ASN A 306 27.67 16.16 -7.88
C ASN A 306 29.15 16.47 -8.20
N VAL A 307 29.91 17.12 -7.31
CA VAL A 307 31.30 17.51 -7.66
C VAL A 307 32.24 16.30 -7.83
N ALA A 308 31.83 15.13 -7.32
CA ALA A 308 32.54 13.87 -7.45
C ALA A 308 31.85 12.92 -8.45
N GLY A 309 30.93 13.41 -9.29
CA GLY A 309 30.22 12.57 -10.26
C GLY A 309 29.22 11.59 -9.63
N GLN A 310 28.84 11.77 -8.36
CA GLN A 310 27.93 10.87 -7.63
C GLN A 310 26.52 10.79 -8.23
N LEU A 311 26.13 11.71 -9.12
CA LEU A 311 24.87 11.59 -9.87
C LEU A 311 24.97 10.64 -11.07
N GLY A 312 26.16 10.24 -11.50
CA GLY A 312 26.35 9.22 -12.53
C GLY A 312 25.70 9.56 -13.88
N ASN A 313 25.49 10.84 -14.18
CA ASN A 313 24.78 11.35 -15.35
C ASN A 313 25.73 11.86 -16.47
N GLY A 314 27.03 11.60 -16.34
CA GLY A 314 28.08 12.05 -17.26
C GLY A 314 28.62 13.45 -16.98
N GLY A 315 28.05 14.18 -16.02
CA GLY A 315 28.49 15.52 -15.62
C GLY A 315 28.89 15.62 -14.15
N LEU A 316 29.35 16.82 -13.77
CA LEU A 316 29.71 17.19 -12.38
C LEU A 316 28.81 18.28 -11.79
N ALA A 317 27.78 18.69 -12.53
CA ALA A 317 26.83 19.69 -12.07
C ALA A 317 25.83 19.07 -11.10
N ALA A 318 25.61 19.73 -9.96
CA ALA A 318 24.56 19.38 -9.00
C ALA A 318 23.17 19.56 -9.65
N SER A 319 22.16 18.83 -9.15
CA SER A 319 20.79 18.91 -9.62
C SER A 319 19.81 18.99 -8.47
N SER A 320 18.85 19.92 -8.48
CA SER A 320 17.76 19.98 -7.50
C SER A 320 16.52 19.16 -7.91
N ILE A 321 16.62 18.45 -9.03
CA ILE A 321 15.58 17.54 -9.54
C ILE A 321 16.21 16.18 -9.90
N PRO A 322 15.45 15.08 -9.83
CA PRO A 322 15.91 13.78 -10.30
C PRO A 322 16.47 13.81 -11.73
N VAL A 323 17.68 13.28 -11.89
CA VAL A 323 18.33 13.02 -13.17
C VAL A 323 18.64 11.53 -13.30
N ARG A 324 18.58 11.00 -14.52
CA ARG A 324 18.80 9.58 -14.77
C ARG A 324 20.29 9.22 -14.62
N VAL A 325 20.57 8.11 -13.94
CA VAL A 325 21.93 7.57 -13.79
C VAL A 325 22.29 6.74 -15.02
N GLY A 326 23.12 7.31 -15.89
CA GLY A 326 23.59 6.71 -17.13
C GLY A 326 22.48 6.02 -17.94
N SER A 327 22.82 4.86 -18.52
CA SER A 327 21.91 3.99 -19.27
C SER A 327 21.49 2.74 -18.48
N LEU A 328 21.64 2.73 -17.15
CA LEU A 328 21.29 1.56 -16.32
C LEU A 328 19.81 1.17 -16.49
N ALA A 329 19.55 -0.13 -16.54
CA ALA A 329 18.24 -0.74 -16.67
C ALA A 329 18.23 -2.10 -15.97
N ASN A 330 17.02 -2.59 -15.66
CA ASN A 330 16.82 -3.87 -14.97
C ASN A 330 17.57 -3.97 -13.63
N ILE A 331 17.70 -2.84 -12.93
CA ILE A 331 18.33 -2.77 -11.61
C ILE A 331 17.36 -3.30 -10.55
N VAL A 332 17.90 -4.12 -9.65
CA VAL A 332 17.13 -4.74 -8.57
C VAL A 332 17.47 -4.15 -7.20
N ASP A 333 18.67 -3.62 -7.02
CA ASP A 333 19.08 -2.97 -5.77
C ASP A 333 20.10 -1.85 -6.01
N ILE A 334 20.12 -0.87 -5.09
CA ILE A 334 20.98 0.32 -5.11
C ILE A 334 21.59 0.59 -3.72
N ALA A 335 22.76 1.22 -3.68
CA ALA A 335 23.38 1.72 -2.46
C ALA A 335 24.14 3.03 -2.74
N ALA A 336 24.29 3.89 -1.74
CA ALA A 336 25.03 5.14 -1.82
C ALA A 336 26.00 5.24 -0.64
N GLY A 337 27.25 5.59 -0.94
CA GLY A 337 28.21 6.00 0.07
C GLY A 337 28.29 7.51 0.18
N THR A 338 29.47 8.02 0.55
CA THR A 338 29.66 9.48 0.72
C THR A 338 29.53 10.19 -0.62
N ASP A 339 30.23 9.71 -1.63
CA ASP A 339 30.45 10.38 -2.92
C ASP A 339 30.44 9.39 -4.09
N HIS A 340 29.91 8.18 -3.86
CA HIS A 340 29.79 7.13 -4.87
C HIS A 340 28.48 6.36 -4.75
N GLY A 341 28.00 5.87 -5.89
CA GLY A 341 26.81 5.03 -5.97
C GLY A 341 27.14 3.63 -6.46
N LEU A 342 26.31 2.67 -6.05
CA LEU A 342 26.32 1.29 -6.50
C LEU A 342 24.94 0.89 -7.00
N ALA A 343 24.92 0.00 -7.99
CA ALA A 343 23.71 -0.66 -8.47
C ALA A 343 24.00 -2.12 -8.81
N VAL A 344 23.03 -3.01 -8.59
CA VAL A 344 23.09 -4.40 -9.06
C VAL A 344 21.93 -4.70 -10.00
N GLY A 345 22.25 -5.28 -11.15
CA GLY A 345 21.30 -5.72 -12.15
C GLY A 345 20.65 -7.06 -11.79
N SER A 346 19.50 -7.35 -12.40
CA SER A 346 18.83 -8.66 -12.31
C SER A 346 19.67 -9.84 -12.83
N ASP A 347 20.71 -9.56 -13.61
CA ASP A 347 21.72 -10.51 -14.07
C ASP A 347 22.86 -10.74 -13.07
N GLY A 348 22.82 -10.09 -11.91
CA GLY A 348 23.86 -10.13 -10.88
C GLY A 348 25.10 -9.27 -11.17
N SER A 349 25.09 -8.45 -12.22
CA SER A 349 26.16 -7.50 -12.52
C SER A 349 26.13 -6.31 -11.56
N VAL A 350 27.29 -5.93 -11.01
CA VAL A 350 27.43 -4.76 -10.13
C VAL A 350 28.09 -3.60 -10.87
N TRP A 351 27.56 -2.40 -10.67
CA TRP A 351 28.03 -1.15 -11.24
C TRP A 351 28.39 -0.16 -10.13
N ARG A 352 29.40 0.69 -10.38
CA ARG A 352 29.80 1.80 -9.52
C ARG A 352 29.97 3.10 -10.30
N TRP A 353 29.78 4.23 -9.66
CA TRP A 353 30.11 5.56 -10.20
C TRP A 353 30.40 6.52 -9.05
N GLY A 354 30.84 7.73 -9.38
CA GLY A 354 31.23 8.75 -8.41
C GLY A 354 32.73 8.71 -8.10
N TRP A 355 33.12 9.11 -6.89
CA TRP A 355 34.52 9.15 -6.50
C TRP A 355 35.11 7.73 -6.47
N PRO A 356 36.21 7.46 -7.18
CA PRO A 356 36.87 6.18 -7.07
C PRO A 356 37.48 6.06 -5.67
N GLU A 357 37.11 5.02 -4.93
CA GLU A 357 37.73 4.72 -3.64
C GLU A 357 39.22 4.31 -3.78
N SER A 358 39.79 4.33 -4.97
CA SER A 358 41.16 3.89 -5.27
C SER A 358 42.19 5.02 -5.14
N PHE A 359 43.39 4.69 -4.67
CA PHE A 359 44.54 5.62 -4.67
C PHE A 359 45.25 5.74 -6.04
N VAL A 360 44.79 5.02 -7.06
CA VAL A 360 45.45 4.96 -8.38
C VAL A 360 44.85 5.90 -9.42
N SER A 361 43.60 6.33 -9.24
CA SER A 361 42.95 7.34 -10.09
C SER A 361 42.24 8.35 -9.21
N PHE A 362 42.51 9.64 -9.43
CA PHE A 362 41.80 10.76 -8.80
C PHE A 362 40.70 11.34 -9.69
N THR A 363 40.37 10.65 -10.78
CA THR A 363 39.34 11.08 -11.72
C THR A 363 38.02 10.40 -11.38
N PRO A 364 36.95 11.15 -11.07
CA PRO A 364 35.62 10.60 -10.85
C PRO A 364 35.08 9.80 -12.04
N ASP A 365 34.39 8.71 -11.74
CA ASP A 365 33.59 8.00 -12.73
C ASP A 365 32.23 8.68 -12.84
N THR A 366 32.07 9.60 -13.80
CA THR A 366 30.82 10.35 -13.97
C THR A 366 29.69 9.52 -14.60
N LEU A 367 30.00 8.31 -15.07
CA LEU A 367 29.03 7.33 -15.56
C LEU A 367 29.25 5.98 -14.86
N PRO A 368 28.21 5.14 -14.75
CA PRO A 368 28.34 3.78 -14.22
C PRO A 368 29.39 2.94 -14.94
N VAL A 369 30.31 2.36 -14.16
CA VAL A 369 31.35 1.42 -14.58
C VAL A 369 31.10 0.07 -13.92
N ARG A 370 31.13 -1.01 -14.71
CA ARG A 370 30.91 -2.37 -14.21
C ARG A 370 32.10 -2.84 -13.36
N ILE A 371 31.83 -3.41 -12.19
CA ILE A 371 32.84 -4.04 -11.35
C ILE A 371 33.09 -5.46 -11.86
N VAL A 372 34.34 -5.77 -12.17
CA VAL A 372 34.77 -7.11 -12.61
C VAL A 372 35.09 -7.97 -11.37
N GLY A 373 34.86 -9.28 -11.48
CA GLY A 373 35.12 -10.24 -10.40
C GLY A 373 33.93 -10.50 -9.47
N LEU A 374 32.78 -9.85 -9.70
CA LEU A 374 31.51 -10.16 -9.06
C LEU A 374 30.56 -10.84 -10.05
N SER A 375 29.82 -11.83 -9.56
CA SER A 375 28.77 -12.58 -10.27
C SER A 375 27.74 -13.06 -9.26
N ASP A 376 26.51 -13.28 -9.72
CA ASP A 376 25.38 -13.77 -8.91
C ASP A 376 25.09 -12.93 -7.66
N ILE A 377 25.36 -11.61 -7.72
CA ILE A 377 25.08 -10.68 -6.62
C ILE A 377 23.58 -10.38 -6.58
N VAL A 378 23.01 -10.45 -5.38
CA VAL A 378 21.57 -10.26 -5.14
C VAL A 378 21.26 -9.02 -4.30
N ALA A 379 22.23 -8.51 -3.55
CA ALA A 379 22.09 -7.29 -2.77
C ALA A 379 23.44 -6.58 -2.58
N ILE A 380 23.38 -5.28 -2.36
CA ILE A 380 24.56 -4.42 -2.13
C ILE A 380 24.31 -3.46 -0.97
N SER A 381 25.38 -3.06 -0.30
CA SER A 381 25.35 -2.00 0.72
C SER A 381 26.62 -1.18 0.66
N ALA A 382 26.52 0.10 0.99
CA ALA A 382 27.66 1.03 0.98
C ALA A 382 27.71 1.73 2.33
N GLY A 383 28.88 1.73 2.95
CA GLY A 383 29.20 2.67 4.03
C GLY A 383 29.81 3.94 3.45
N HIS A 384 30.54 4.72 4.25
CA HIS A 384 31.07 5.98 3.76
C HIS A 384 32.03 5.84 2.58
N ARG A 385 32.97 4.90 2.67
CA ARG A 385 34.04 4.66 1.67
C ARG A 385 34.38 3.19 1.50
N PHE A 386 33.42 2.33 1.80
CA PHE A 386 33.56 0.89 1.64
C PHE A 386 32.22 0.29 1.24
N ASN A 387 32.27 -0.92 0.72
CA ASN A 387 31.15 -1.56 0.05
C ASN A 387 31.04 -3.02 0.44
N LEU A 388 29.81 -3.52 0.43
CA LEU A 388 29.45 -4.92 0.64
C LEU A 388 28.60 -5.40 -0.54
N ALA A 389 28.79 -6.66 -0.93
CA ALA A 389 27.94 -7.35 -1.89
C ALA A 389 27.58 -8.74 -1.37
N LEU A 390 26.29 -9.07 -1.40
CA LEU A 390 25.76 -10.38 -1.04
C LEU A 390 25.52 -11.19 -2.30
N ARG A 391 26.11 -12.38 -2.34
CA ARG A 391 25.91 -13.33 -3.43
C ARG A 391 24.76 -14.28 -3.11
N ASN A 392 24.11 -14.82 -4.13
CA ASN A 392 22.94 -15.71 -3.99
C ASN A 392 23.20 -16.97 -3.15
N ASP A 393 24.46 -17.41 -3.01
CA ASP A 393 24.84 -18.54 -2.16
C ASP A 393 25.11 -18.15 -0.69
N GLY A 394 24.83 -16.91 -0.31
CA GLY A 394 24.99 -16.40 1.05
C GLY A 394 26.42 -16.03 1.43
N ARG A 395 27.34 -15.91 0.45
CA ARG A 395 28.67 -15.34 0.66
C ARG A 395 28.65 -13.82 0.55
N VAL A 396 29.51 -13.18 1.34
CA VAL A 396 29.67 -11.71 1.35
C VAL A 396 31.04 -11.33 0.80
N PHE A 397 31.06 -10.33 -0.07
CA PHE A 397 32.26 -9.70 -0.60
C PHE A 397 32.31 -8.25 -0.12
N ALA A 398 33.52 -7.73 0.10
CA ALA A 398 33.74 -6.37 0.57
C ALA A 398 34.91 -5.73 -0.17
N TRP A 399 34.88 -4.41 -0.36
CA TRP A 399 36.01 -3.62 -0.88
C TRP A 399 35.92 -2.16 -0.41
N GLY A 400 36.99 -1.40 -0.60
CA GLY A 400 37.12 -0.01 -0.18
C GLY A 400 37.99 0.15 1.07
N ASP A 401 37.68 1.20 1.85
CA ASP A 401 38.35 1.50 3.13
C ASP A 401 38.20 0.34 4.12
N ASN A 402 39.30 0.07 4.82
CA ASN A 402 39.39 -0.98 5.82
C ASN A 402 40.16 -0.53 7.08
N SER A 403 40.40 0.78 7.25
CA SER A 403 41.19 1.33 8.34
C SER A 403 40.69 0.94 9.74
N LEU A 404 39.40 0.59 9.87
CA LEU A 404 38.75 0.16 11.11
C LEU A 404 38.27 -1.30 11.05
N GLY A 405 38.62 -2.04 10.01
CA GLY A 405 38.19 -3.42 9.79
C GLY A 405 36.85 -3.56 9.08
N GLN A 406 36.36 -2.52 8.39
CA GLN A 406 35.04 -2.49 7.75
C GLN A 406 34.78 -3.64 6.76
N LEU A 407 35.85 -4.22 6.21
CA LEU A 407 35.76 -5.31 5.24
C LEU A 407 35.66 -6.70 5.88
N GLY A 408 36.00 -6.84 7.17
CA GLY A 408 35.86 -8.11 7.90
C GLY A 408 36.81 -9.21 7.41
N ASP A 409 37.83 -8.88 6.64
CA ASP A 409 38.76 -9.82 6.01
C ASP A 409 39.92 -10.27 6.92
N GLY A 410 39.86 -9.93 8.20
CA GLY A 410 40.91 -10.18 9.19
C GLY A 410 42.07 -9.17 9.12
N SER A 411 41.97 -8.13 8.31
CA SER A 411 42.99 -7.09 8.15
C SER A 411 42.43 -5.69 8.37
N GLY A 412 43.33 -4.70 8.46
CA GLY A 412 43.02 -3.26 8.41
C GLY A 412 43.42 -2.62 7.07
N VAL A 413 43.55 -3.42 6.01
CA VAL A 413 44.17 -3.00 4.74
C VAL A 413 43.11 -2.70 3.70
N PHE A 414 43.22 -1.52 3.08
CA PHE A 414 42.37 -1.09 1.96
C PHE A 414 42.35 -2.12 0.83
N ARG A 415 41.18 -2.35 0.22
CA ARG A 415 41.01 -3.27 -0.92
C ARG A 415 40.40 -2.54 -2.10
N ALA A 416 41.17 -2.34 -3.17
CA ALA A 416 40.65 -1.75 -4.41
C ALA A 416 39.64 -2.65 -5.14
N ASN A 417 39.71 -3.97 -4.89
CA ASN A 417 38.89 -4.98 -5.55
C ASN A 417 38.13 -5.81 -4.51
N PRO A 418 36.96 -6.38 -4.87
CA PRO A 418 36.19 -7.25 -3.99
C PRO A 418 37.01 -8.41 -3.42
N VAL A 419 37.00 -8.55 -2.10
CA VAL A 419 37.52 -9.69 -1.35
C VAL A 419 36.38 -10.38 -0.61
N GLN A 420 36.40 -11.72 -0.54
CA GLN A 420 35.41 -12.46 0.22
C GLN A 420 35.66 -12.29 1.73
N VAL A 421 34.61 -12.06 2.51
CA VAL A 421 34.66 -12.09 3.97
C VAL A 421 34.86 -13.54 4.44
N PRO A 422 35.99 -13.89 5.07
CA PRO A 422 36.29 -15.27 5.42
C PRO A 422 35.30 -15.84 6.44
N MET A 423 34.98 -17.13 6.29
CA MET A 423 34.18 -17.90 7.26
C MET A 423 32.77 -17.37 7.55
N LEU A 424 32.29 -16.36 6.81
CA LEU A 424 30.92 -15.86 6.87
C LEU A 424 30.06 -16.58 5.82
N THR A 425 29.10 -17.38 6.30
CA THR A 425 28.20 -18.20 5.47
C THR A 425 26.76 -18.06 5.94
N ALA A 426 25.82 -18.52 5.10
CA ALA A 426 24.39 -18.48 5.34
C ALA A 426 23.87 -17.07 5.64
N VAL A 427 24.39 -16.06 4.93
CA VAL A 427 23.91 -14.68 5.00
C VAL A 427 22.72 -14.53 4.07
N ARG A 428 21.63 -13.91 4.55
CA ARG A 428 20.45 -13.58 3.74
C ARG A 428 20.28 -12.09 3.49
N SER A 429 20.94 -11.25 4.28
CA SER A 429 20.88 -9.79 4.15
C SER A 429 22.13 -9.14 4.72
N ILE A 430 22.51 -8.00 4.16
CA ILE A 430 23.66 -7.19 4.53
C ILE A 430 23.23 -5.74 4.74
N ALA A 431 23.91 -5.04 5.65
CA ALA A 431 23.75 -3.61 5.85
C ALA A 431 25.09 -2.98 6.23
N SER A 432 25.26 -1.71 5.89
CA SER A 432 26.41 -0.90 6.28
C SER A 432 25.92 0.26 7.15
N GLY A 433 26.70 0.59 8.18
CA GLY A 433 26.73 1.92 8.78
C GLY A 433 27.89 2.73 8.22
N SER A 434 28.25 3.82 8.90
CA SER A 434 29.30 4.74 8.47
C SER A 434 30.65 4.06 8.25
N ALA A 435 31.06 3.24 9.23
CA ALA A 435 32.31 2.46 9.21
C ALA A 435 32.10 1.08 9.84
N SER A 436 30.88 0.56 9.76
CA SER A 436 30.48 -0.70 10.38
C SER A 436 29.66 -1.52 9.41
N SER A 437 29.77 -2.82 9.52
CA SER A 437 29.17 -3.78 8.60
C SER A 437 28.36 -4.78 9.39
N PHE A 438 27.21 -5.15 8.85
CA PHE A 438 26.26 -6.06 9.48
C PHE A 438 25.81 -7.12 8.49
N ALA A 439 25.61 -8.34 8.99
CA ALA A 439 24.99 -9.41 8.22
C ALA A 439 23.94 -10.14 9.06
N ILE A 440 22.76 -10.35 8.45
CA ILE A 440 21.70 -11.20 9.00
C ILE A 440 21.87 -12.59 8.42
N LYS A 441 22.04 -13.57 9.29
CA LYS A 441 22.09 -14.99 8.89
C LYS A 441 20.70 -15.55 8.64
N SER A 442 20.61 -16.67 7.92
CA SER A 442 19.35 -17.35 7.59
C SER A 442 18.52 -17.75 8.82
N ASN A 443 19.17 -17.94 9.97
CA ASN A 443 18.51 -18.24 11.24
C ASN A 443 18.05 -16.98 12.02
N GLY A 444 18.16 -15.78 11.43
CA GLY A 444 17.76 -14.51 12.06
C GLY A 444 18.76 -13.94 13.07
N SER A 445 19.91 -14.59 13.28
CA SER A 445 21.01 -14.02 14.10
C SER A 445 21.80 -12.97 13.32
N VAL A 446 22.47 -12.07 14.05
CA VAL A 446 23.22 -10.94 13.48
C VAL A 446 24.69 -11.04 13.84
N VAL A 447 25.55 -10.74 12.87
CA VAL A 447 26.98 -10.50 13.09
C VAL A 447 27.36 -9.09 12.62
N ALA A 448 28.35 -8.49 13.28
CA ALA A 448 28.87 -7.16 12.99
C ALA A 448 30.40 -7.14 12.92
N TRP A 449 30.97 -6.20 12.17
CA TRP A 449 32.40 -5.92 12.13
C TRP A 449 32.68 -4.47 11.71
N GLY A 450 33.92 -4.00 11.86
CA GLY A 450 34.31 -2.61 11.61
C GLY A 450 34.52 -1.80 12.90
N ALA A 451 34.10 -0.53 12.88
CA ALA A 451 34.38 0.45 13.91
C ALA A 451 33.70 0.12 15.26
N GLY A 452 34.51 -0.03 16.31
CA GLY A 452 34.05 -0.28 17.67
C GLY A 452 33.12 0.80 18.20
N GLY A 453 32.26 0.46 19.16
CA GLY A 453 31.28 1.38 19.74
C GLY A 453 29.99 1.54 18.93
N THR A 454 29.97 1.11 17.66
CA THR A 454 28.79 1.14 16.78
C THR A 454 28.32 -0.26 16.35
N LEU A 455 28.98 -1.31 16.85
CA LEU A 455 28.72 -2.70 16.44
C LEU A 455 27.63 -3.39 17.25
N GLY A 456 27.30 -2.89 18.45
CA GLY A 456 26.36 -3.56 19.36
C GLY A 456 26.95 -4.77 20.09
N ASP A 457 28.27 -4.97 20.05
CA ASP A 457 28.94 -6.14 20.64
C ASP A 457 29.35 -5.96 22.13
N GLY A 458 28.92 -4.88 22.76
CA GLY A 458 29.25 -4.52 24.14
C GLY A 458 30.61 -3.85 24.30
N THR A 459 31.35 -3.56 23.22
CA THR A 459 32.71 -3.04 23.30
C THR A 459 32.95 -1.83 22.41
N THR A 460 34.05 -1.11 22.68
CA THR A 460 34.57 -0.02 21.82
C THR A 460 35.70 -0.49 20.91
N VAL A 461 35.93 -1.80 20.81
CA VAL A 461 37.06 -2.38 20.07
C VAL A 461 36.67 -2.60 18.62
N ASN A 462 37.52 -2.15 17.69
CA ASN A 462 37.35 -2.45 16.27
C ASN A 462 37.41 -3.96 16.02
N ARG A 463 36.55 -4.45 15.13
CA ARG A 463 36.48 -5.88 14.78
C ARG A 463 36.90 -6.06 13.34
N LEU A 464 38.06 -6.69 13.14
CA LEU A 464 38.58 -7.01 11.81
C LEU A 464 37.91 -8.25 11.20
N SER A 465 37.06 -8.94 11.96
CA SER A 465 36.31 -10.12 11.52
C SER A 465 34.90 -10.10 12.13
N PRO A 466 33.90 -10.73 11.48
CA PRO A 466 32.53 -10.78 11.99
C PRO A 466 32.43 -11.35 13.41
N VAL A 467 31.75 -10.63 14.31
CA VAL A 467 31.41 -11.07 15.67
C VAL A 467 29.90 -11.06 15.88
N PRO A 468 29.33 -11.97 16.69
CA PRO A 468 27.89 -11.98 16.95
C PRO A 468 27.45 -10.75 17.76
N ILE A 469 26.30 -10.19 17.40
CA ILE A 469 25.56 -9.26 18.27
C ILE A 469 24.65 -10.10 19.16
N LEU A 470 24.92 -10.12 20.47
CA LEU A 470 24.12 -10.87 21.42
C LEU A 470 22.81 -10.13 21.74
N GLY A 471 21.76 -10.89 22.10
CA GLY A 471 20.45 -10.34 22.45
C GLY A 471 19.51 -10.08 21.27
N LEU A 472 20.01 -10.11 20.03
CA LEU A 472 19.18 -10.01 18.82
C LEU A 472 18.84 -11.39 18.26
N ASN A 473 17.54 -11.67 18.14
CA ASN A 473 17.02 -12.90 17.55
C ASN A 473 15.88 -12.56 16.57
N ASN A 474 15.67 -13.42 15.57
CA ASN A 474 14.59 -13.25 14.58
C ASN A 474 14.64 -11.88 13.88
N ILE A 475 15.84 -11.38 13.56
CA ILE A 475 16.01 -10.08 12.89
C ILE A 475 15.71 -10.22 11.41
N GLU A 476 14.84 -9.35 10.90
CA GLU A 476 14.40 -9.28 9.50
C GLU A 476 15.06 -8.13 8.73
N GLN A 477 15.40 -7.03 9.41
CA GLN A 477 16.05 -5.88 8.79
C GLN A 477 17.06 -5.24 9.74
N ILE A 478 18.16 -4.74 9.17
CA ILE A 478 19.11 -3.85 9.82
C ILE A 478 19.29 -2.60 8.96
N SER A 479 19.42 -1.46 9.60
CA SER A 479 19.86 -0.20 8.99
C SER A 479 20.90 0.44 9.89
N GLY A 480 21.90 1.11 9.33
CA GLY A 480 23.02 1.65 10.13
C GLY A 480 23.54 2.99 9.61
N SER A 481 24.20 3.70 10.53
CA SER A 481 24.97 4.93 10.32
C SER A 481 26.07 4.95 11.40
N TYR A 482 26.11 5.96 12.29
CA TYR A 482 26.86 5.92 13.56
C TYR A 482 26.12 5.19 14.69
N ASN A 483 24.88 4.78 14.42
CA ASN A 483 24.06 3.91 15.24
C ASN A 483 23.61 2.71 14.38
N GLY A 484 22.97 1.74 15.02
CA GLY A 484 22.32 0.63 14.33
C GLY A 484 20.89 0.48 14.83
N LEU A 485 19.99 0.20 13.88
CA LEU A 485 18.63 -0.25 14.15
C LEU A 485 18.42 -1.65 13.60
N ALA A 486 17.75 -2.49 14.36
CA ALA A 486 17.30 -3.80 13.93
C ALA A 486 15.79 -3.94 14.12
N ARG A 487 15.13 -4.62 13.20
CA ARG A 487 13.70 -4.96 13.27
C ARG A 487 13.52 -6.46 13.36
N THR A 488 12.74 -6.93 14.33
CA THR A 488 12.39 -8.34 14.47
C THR A 488 11.25 -8.74 13.53
N THR A 489 11.02 -10.05 13.33
CA THR A 489 9.84 -10.56 12.60
C THR A 489 8.51 -10.17 13.24
N ALA A 490 8.49 -9.93 14.56
CA ALA A 490 7.33 -9.43 15.30
C ALA A 490 7.12 -7.91 15.15
N GLY A 491 8.06 -7.21 14.50
CA GLY A 491 7.99 -5.76 14.30
C GLY A 491 8.46 -4.96 15.52
N GLU A 492 9.25 -5.55 16.41
CA GLU A 492 9.97 -4.83 17.46
C GLU A 492 11.20 -4.14 16.88
N VAL A 493 11.56 -2.98 17.43
CA VAL A 493 12.72 -2.20 16.99
C VAL A 493 13.76 -2.17 18.11
N TRP A 494 15.01 -2.43 17.75
CA TRP A 494 16.16 -2.42 18.64
C TRP A 494 17.19 -1.41 18.15
N PHE A 495 17.86 -0.76 19.09
CA PHE A 495 18.83 0.30 18.85
C PHE A 495 20.16 0.01 19.53
N TRP A 496 21.27 0.39 18.91
CA TRP A 496 22.58 0.51 19.55
C TRP A 496 23.42 1.62 18.89
N GLY A 497 24.56 1.95 19.51
CA GLY A 497 25.49 2.97 19.03
C GLY A 497 25.16 4.36 19.55
N THR A 498 25.45 5.37 18.73
CA THR A 498 25.46 6.78 19.14
C THR A 498 24.05 7.35 19.31
N SER A 499 23.76 7.97 20.46
CA SER A 499 22.48 8.61 20.80
C SER A 499 22.68 10.03 21.38
N PHE A 500 23.35 10.94 20.67
CA PHE A 500 23.59 12.31 21.18
C PHE A 500 22.37 13.23 21.10
N TYR A 501 21.41 12.87 20.25
CA TYR A 501 20.20 13.61 19.94
C TYR A 501 18.96 12.74 20.16
N GLY A 502 19.01 11.77 21.08
CA GLY A 502 17.86 10.93 21.43
C GLY A 502 17.55 9.82 20.42
N GLU A 503 18.52 9.42 19.60
CA GLU A 503 18.38 8.34 18.61
C GLU A 503 18.02 6.98 19.24
N SER A 504 18.25 6.78 20.55
CA SER A 504 17.80 5.61 21.32
C SER A 504 16.29 5.49 21.40
N GLY A 505 15.54 6.60 21.30
CA GLY A 505 14.08 6.61 21.34
C GLY A 505 13.45 6.20 22.68
N ASP A 506 14.25 6.08 23.74
CA ASP A 506 13.85 5.64 25.07
C ASP A 506 13.47 6.79 26.03
N GLY A 507 13.37 8.01 25.49
CA GLY A 507 13.10 9.22 26.26
C GLY A 507 14.33 9.83 26.93
N THR A 508 15.48 9.16 26.87
CA THR A 508 16.75 9.70 27.37
C THR A 508 17.44 10.55 26.30
N GLY A 509 18.19 11.56 26.73
CA GLY A 509 19.02 12.38 25.85
C GLY A 509 20.50 12.13 26.13
N GLY A 510 21.24 11.64 25.13
CA GLY A 510 22.69 11.54 25.19
C GLY A 510 23.20 10.16 25.60
N GLY A 511 24.20 9.65 24.86
CA GLY A 511 24.97 8.48 25.26
C GLY A 511 25.44 7.61 24.10
N VAL A 512 26.11 6.51 24.45
CA VAL A 512 26.47 5.44 23.51
C VAL A 512 25.96 4.12 24.09
N HIS A 513 25.16 3.40 23.31
CA HIS A 513 24.60 2.11 23.68
C HIS A 513 25.46 1.02 23.05
N LEU A 514 26.40 0.46 23.81
CA LEU A 514 27.32 -0.55 23.28
C LEU A 514 26.64 -1.91 23.01
N SER A 515 25.44 -2.13 23.55
CA SER A 515 24.63 -3.34 23.34
C SER A 515 23.22 -2.93 22.90
N PRO A 516 22.50 -3.81 22.17
CA PRO A 516 21.15 -3.52 21.73
C PRO A 516 20.19 -3.25 22.90
N VAL A 517 19.40 -2.19 22.77
CA VAL A 517 18.29 -1.83 23.64
C VAL A 517 17.00 -1.73 22.82
N GLN A 518 15.87 -2.10 23.40
CA GLN A 518 14.59 -2.02 22.69
C GLN A 518 14.08 -0.58 22.66
N VAL A 519 13.61 -0.13 21.50
CA VAL A 519 12.95 1.17 21.35
C VAL A 519 11.49 1.03 21.82
N PRO A 520 11.06 1.74 22.88
CA PRO A 520 9.72 1.60 23.44
C PRO A 520 8.65 2.22 22.52
N GLY A 521 7.41 1.75 22.67
CA GLY A 521 6.23 2.35 22.03
C GLY A 521 6.02 1.99 20.55
N LEU A 522 6.94 1.26 19.92
CA LEU A 522 6.80 0.79 18.55
C LEU A 522 6.30 -0.66 18.50
N GLN A 523 5.26 -0.90 17.69
CA GLN A 523 4.69 -2.22 17.46
C GLN A 523 4.33 -2.39 15.98
N MET A 524 4.36 -3.62 15.48
CA MET A 524 3.97 -3.96 14.11
C MET A 524 4.72 -3.15 13.04
N ILE A 525 5.97 -2.81 13.32
CA ILE A 525 6.86 -2.11 12.38
C ILE A 525 7.20 -3.06 11.23
N THR A 526 7.08 -2.56 10.01
CA THR A 526 7.35 -3.31 8.77
C THR A 526 8.62 -2.84 8.06
N GLY A 527 9.14 -1.66 8.41
CA GLY A 527 10.50 -1.31 8.04
C GLY A 527 11.06 -0.13 8.81
N ILE A 528 12.39 -0.02 8.73
CA ILE A 528 13.21 0.98 9.41
C ILE A 528 14.16 1.66 8.42
N ALA A 529 14.53 2.90 8.70
CA ALA A 529 15.59 3.62 8.02
C ALA A 529 16.35 4.50 9.02
N VAL A 530 17.65 4.66 8.79
CA VAL A 530 18.57 5.38 9.68
C VAL A 530 19.25 6.49 8.90
N GLY A 531 19.20 7.71 9.44
CA GLY A 531 19.97 8.85 8.95
C GLY A 531 21.25 9.10 9.77
N GLY A 532 21.82 10.29 9.65
CA GLY A 532 23.05 10.66 10.38
C GLY A 532 22.86 10.72 11.90
N SER A 533 21.72 11.27 12.33
CA SER A 533 21.36 11.46 13.75
C SER A 533 19.84 11.38 13.99
N HIS A 534 19.11 10.76 13.08
CA HIS A 534 17.66 10.56 13.18
C HIS A 534 17.29 9.19 12.63
N ASN A 535 16.10 8.73 13.00
CA ASN A 535 15.60 7.41 12.66
C ASN A 535 14.18 7.52 12.16
N LEU A 536 13.81 6.62 11.26
CA LEU A 536 12.45 6.42 10.79
C LEU A 536 12.05 4.97 10.99
N ALA A 537 10.77 4.76 11.30
CA ALA A 537 10.11 3.47 11.21
C ALA A 537 8.77 3.64 10.51
N PHE A 538 8.30 2.63 9.80
CA PHE A 538 6.92 2.62 9.30
C PHE A 538 6.19 1.36 9.73
N GLN A 539 4.95 1.55 10.12
CA GLN A 539 4.08 0.53 10.66
C GLN A 539 3.23 -0.09 9.53
N SER A 540 2.72 -1.30 9.74
CA SER A 540 1.90 -2.03 8.75
C SER A 540 0.66 -1.29 8.24
N ASN A 541 0.12 -0.34 9.01
CA ASN A 541 -0.98 0.55 8.60
C ASN A 541 -0.52 1.78 7.77
N GLY A 542 0.78 1.87 7.49
CA GLY A 542 1.44 2.94 6.74
C GLY A 542 1.70 4.23 7.53
N THR A 543 1.54 4.22 8.85
CA THR A 543 1.99 5.31 9.72
C THR A 543 3.52 5.37 9.73
N VAL A 544 4.08 6.57 9.55
CA VAL A 544 5.52 6.84 9.67
C VAL A 544 5.80 7.40 11.06
N TRP A 545 6.83 6.86 11.70
CA TRP A 545 7.38 7.28 12.98
C TRP A 545 8.77 7.84 12.76
N ALA A 546 9.14 8.90 13.47
CA ALA A 546 10.45 9.51 13.44
C ALA A 546 10.93 9.87 14.85
N TRP A 547 12.24 9.79 15.10
CA TRP A 547 12.88 10.28 16.33
C TRP A 547 14.37 10.57 16.11
N GLY A 548 15.02 11.17 17.10
CA GLY A 548 16.39 11.66 17.04
C GLY A 548 16.47 13.18 16.84
N SER A 549 17.54 13.65 16.21
CA SER A 549 17.68 15.04 15.78
C SER A 549 16.53 15.42 14.85
N GLY A 550 15.88 16.54 15.14
CA GLY A 550 14.98 17.22 14.21
C GLY A 550 15.46 18.62 13.86
N ILE A 551 16.72 18.97 14.16
CA ILE A 551 17.28 20.32 14.09
C ILE A 551 17.24 20.88 12.66
N VAL A 552 17.33 20.01 11.65
CA VAL A 552 17.27 20.35 10.23
C VAL A 552 15.96 19.95 9.55
N GLY A 553 14.94 19.60 10.34
CA GLY A 553 13.60 19.27 9.85
C GLY A 553 13.44 17.81 9.45
N GLU A 554 14.46 16.98 9.66
CA GLU A 554 14.54 15.57 9.26
C GLU A 554 13.50 14.66 9.96
N ILE A 555 12.86 15.14 11.04
CA ILE A 555 11.71 14.48 11.68
C ILE A 555 10.40 14.71 10.91
N GLY A 556 10.28 15.78 10.14
CA GLY A 556 9.08 16.04 9.32
C GLY A 556 7.91 16.67 10.08
N ILE A 557 8.16 17.26 11.25
CA ILE A 557 7.15 17.89 12.11
C ILE A 557 7.68 19.24 12.60
N GLU A 558 6.79 20.23 12.75
CA GLU A 558 7.08 21.51 13.40
C GLU A 558 6.47 21.60 14.82
N PRO A 559 7.11 22.33 15.77
CA PRO A 559 8.40 23.01 15.62
C PRO A 559 9.58 22.03 15.55
N VAL A 560 10.74 22.54 15.12
CA VAL A 560 11.99 21.81 14.93
C VAL A 560 12.70 21.63 16.27
N TYR A 561 12.75 20.41 16.82
CA TYR A 561 13.47 20.07 18.05
C TYR A 561 13.94 18.60 18.05
N ILE A 562 14.76 18.25 19.04
CA ILE A 562 15.21 16.87 19.29
C ILE A 562 14.03 16.05 19.81
N GLN A 563 13.77 14.90 19.19
CA GLN A 563 12.77 13.93 19.61
C GLN A 563 13.43 12.74 20.28
N THR A 564 13.34 12.64 21.61
CA THR A 564 13.91 11.51 22.37
C THR A 564 13.00 10.28 22.40
N THR A 565 11.78 10.37 21.84
CA THR A 565 10.84 9.25 21.68
C THR A 565 10.25 9.25 20.28
N PRO A 566 9.84 8.08 19.74
CA PRO A 566 9.14 8.00 18.45
C PRO A 566 7.88 8.84 18.41
N ILE A 567 7.77 9.70 17.39
CA ILE A 567 6.59 10.52 17.10
C ILE A 567 6.08 10.25 15.67
N THR A 568 4.76 10.33 15.47
CA THR A 568 4.14 10.10 14.16
C THR A 568 4.31 11.30 13.23
N VAL A 569 4.79 11.05 12.00
CA VAL A 569 4.96 12.06 10.96
C VAL A 569 3.68 12.18 10.13
N PRO A 570 3.04 13.37 10.07
CA PRO A 570 1.85 13.58 9.26
C PRO A 570 2.22 13.67 7.78
N LEU A 571 1.72 12.72 6.98
CA LEU A 571 1.89 12.75 5.53
C LEU A 571 0.77 13.56 4.85
N PRO A 572 1.07 14.30 3.75
CA PRO A 572 0.10 15.16 3.07
C PRO A 572 -1.19 14.42 2.69
N GLY A 573 -2.33 15.04 2.97
CA GLY A 573 -3.65 14.48 2.65
C GLY A 573 -3.99 13.19 3.41
N GLY A 574 -3.37 12.93 4.56
CA GLY A 574 -3.62 11.72 5.35
C GLY A 574 -3.11 10.44 4.69
N ARG A 575 -2.24 10.55 3.68
CA ARG A 575 -1.66 9.42 2.95
C ARG A 575 -0.87 8.49 3.87
N ARG A 576 -0.59 7.29 3.36
CA ARG A 576 0.09 6.21 4.08
C ARG A 576 1.34 5.79 3.32
N ALA A 577 2.44 5.59 4.05
CA ALA A 577 3.67 5.12 3.46
C ALA A 577 3.61 3.62 3.13
N ALA A 578 4.15 3.25 1.99
CA ALA A 578 4.49 1.88 1.62
C ALA A 578 5.92 1.53 2.05
N LEU A 579 6.83 2.50 1.96
CA LEU A 579 8.25 2.37 2.26
C LEU A 579 8.78 3.71 2.78
N ILE A 580 9.93 3.66 3.43
CA ILE A 580 10.69 4.82 3.91
C ILE A 580 12.16 4.70 3.46
N GLY A 581 12.84 5.83 3.43
CA GLY A 581 14.27 5.92 3.26
C GLY A 581 14.82 7.09 4.07
N ALA A 582 16.14 7.09 4.27
CA ALA A 582 16.82 8.20 4.92
C ALA A 582 18.12 8.53 4.17
N GLY A 583 18.49 9.80 4.21
CA GLY A 583 19.83 10.29 3.96
C GLY A 583 20.46 10.77 5.25
N TRP A 584 21.60 11.45 5.16
CA TRP A 584 22.29 11.95 6.36
C TRP A 584 21.42 12.91 7.19
N ARG A 585 20.76 13.85 6.51
CA ARG A 585 19.93 14.93 7.09
C ARG A 585 18.59 15.09 6.38
N SER A 586 18.21 14.09 5.59
CA SER A 586 16.98 14.05 4.82
C SER A 586 16.25 12.74 5.10
N SER A 587 14.95 12.79 4.94
CA SER A 587 14.05 11.68 5.17
C SER A 587 13.10 11.56 3.99
N PHE A 588 12.68 10.33 3.71
CA PHE A 588 11.88 10.01 2.53
C PHE A 588 10.74 9.06 2.88
N ALA A 589 9.61 9.22 2.20
CA ALA A 589 8.50 8.28 2.23
C ALA A 589 8.01 8.01 0.81
N ILE A 590 7.81 6.73 0.49
CA ILE A 590 7.15 6.30 -0.74
C ILE A 590 5.70 5.98 -0.39
N ILE A 591 4.75 6.60 -1.07
CA ILE A 591 3.30 6.42 -0.86
C ILE A 591 2.77 5.31 -1.78
N ALA A 592 1.89 4.47 -1.25
CA ALA A 592 1.19 3.41 -1.99
C ALA A 592 0.10 3.94 -2.93
#